data_AF-A0A527ZZG6-F1
#
_entry.id   AF-A0A527ZZG6-F1
#
_cell.length_a   1.000
_cell.length_b   1.000
_cell.length_c   1.000
_cell.angle_alpha   90.00
_cell.angle_beta   90.00
_cell.angle_gamma   90.00
#
_symmetry.space_group_name_H-M   'P 1'
#
loop_
_entity.id
_entity.type
_entity.pdbx_description
1 polymer ?
#
loop_
_entity_poly.entity_id
_entity_poly.type
_entity_poly.pdbx_seq_one_letter_code
_entity_poly.pdbx_strand_id
1 'polypeptide(L)' 'LNPFTHRRAADLIASGAIEIDELISRQVTLEEAAAVIANPPAPGEVKVLVVPR' A
#
# COMPACT_ATOMS: atom_id res chain seq x y z
N LEU A 1 7.78 7.71 -8.92
CA LEU A 1 7.98 8.46 -7.66
C LEU A 1 8.09 9.94 -8.01
N ASN A 2 7.29 10.84 -7.43
CA ASN A 2 7.41 12.27 -7.73
C ASN A 2 8.64 12.85 -6.97
N PRO A 3 9.71 13.29 -7.65
CA PRO A 3 10.94 13.70 -6.98
C PRO A 3 10.80 14.97 -6.14
N PHE A 4 9.79 15.80 -6.42
CA PHE A 4 9.59 17.09 -5.73
C PHE A 4 8.81 16.96 -4.41
N THR A 5 8.09 15.85 -4.22
CA THR A 5 7.22 15.67 -3.04
C THR A 5 7.55 14.44 -2.20
N HIS A 6 8.36 13.50 -2.73
CA HIS A 6 8.59 12.23 -2.06
C HIS A 6 9.27 12.37 -0.69
N ARG A 7 10.29 13.24 -0.59
CA ARG A 7 10.99 13.49 0.69
C ARG A 7 10.02 13.97 1.77
N ARG A 8 9.24 15.02 1.46
CA ARG A 8 8.24 15.56 2.38
C ARG A 8 7.21 14.51 2.78
N ALA A 9 6.78 13.65 1.86
CA ALA A 9 5.86 12.57 2.19
C ALA A 9 6.46 11.56 3.18
N ALA A 10 7.73 11.17 2.98
CA ALA A 10 8.44 10.32 3.92
C ALA A 10 8.57 10.97 5.31
N ASP A 11 8.89 12.27 5.37
CA ASP A 11 8.99 13.01 6.63
C ASP A 11 7.65 13.06 7.39
N LEU A 12 6.53 13.21 6.67
CA LEU A 12 5.19 13.22 7.27
C LEU A 12 4.79 11.85 7.84
N ILE A 13 5.16 10.76 7.17
CA ILE A 13 4.94 9.40 7.67
C ILE A 13 5.84 9.14 8.89
N ALA A 14 7.14 9.49 8.81
CA ALA A 14 8.09 9.26 9.88
C ALA A 14 7.77 10.07 11.16
N SER A 15 7.21 11.26 11.01
CA SER A 15 6.76 12.10 12.14
C SER A 15 5.42 11.68 12.73
N GLY A 16 4.72 10.72 12.13
CA GLY A 16 3.37 10.31 12.55
C GLY A 16 2.29 11.35 12.23
N ALA A 17 2.61 12.39 11.44
CA ALA A 17 1.62 13.38 11.00
C ALA A 17 0.59 12.78 10.03
N ILE A 18 0.91 11.64 9.41
CA ILE A 18 0.01 10.85 8.56
C ILE A 18 0.12 9.39 8.97
N GLU A 19 -1.02 8.80 9.35
CA GLU A 19 -1.16 7.35 9.56
C GLU A 19 -1.52 6.68 8.23
N ILE A 20 -0.74 5.67 7.83
CA ILE A 20 -0.94 4.94 6.57
C ILE A 20 -1.39 3.49 6.77
N ASP A 21 -1.29 2.97 7.99
CA ASP A 21 -1.54 1.55 8.27
C ASP A 21 -3.01 1.19 8.04
N GLU A 22 -3.95 2.08 8.38
CA GLU A 22 -5.38 1.89 8.14
C GLU A 22 -5.76 1.83 6.65
N LEU A 23 -4.90 2.34 5.76
CA LEU A 23 -5.14 2.26 4.32
C LEU A 23 -4.89 0.85 3.78
N ILE A 24 -4.07 0.04 4.46
CA ILE A 24 -3.68 -1.30 4.02
C ILE A 24 -4.81 -2.28 4.38
N SER A 25 -5.76 -2.45 3.46
CA SER A 25 -6.89 -3.36 3.63
C SER A 25 -6.50 -4.84 3.54
N ARG A 26 -5.37 -5.17 2.89
CA ARG A 26 -4.91 -6.56 2.73
C ARG A 26 -3.41 -6.63 2.48
N GLN A 27 -2.74 -7.64 3.04
CA GLN A 27 -1.38 -8.03 2.69
C GLN A 27 -1.39 -9.38 1.99
N VAL A 28 -0.61 -9.53 0.91
CA VAL A 28 -0.51 -10.78 0.13
C VAL A 28 0.94 -11.11 -0.21
N THR A 29 1.18 -12.37 -0.52
CA THR A 29 2.48 -12.86 -1.01
C THR A 29 2.70 -12.50 -2.48
N LEU A 30 3.93 -12.69 -2.97
CA LEU A 30 4.24 -12.47 -4.38
C LEU A 30 3.50 -13.45 -5.29
N GLU A 31 3.33 -14.70 -4.84
CA GLU A 31 2.62 -15.76 -5.55
C GLU A 31 1.13 -15.43 -5.76
N GLU A 32 0.51 -14.80 -4.77
CA GLU A 32 -0.90 -14.38 -4.81
C GLU A 32 -1.13 -13.12 -5.65
N ALA A 33 -0.10 -12.31 -5.89
CA ALA A 33 -0.22 -10.99 -6.50
C ALA A 33 -0.87 -11.04 -7.89
N ALA A 34 -0.52 -12.04 -8.71
CA ALA A 34 -1.09 -12.20 -10.05
C ALA A 34 -2.61 -12.41 -10.00
N ALA A 35 -3.08 -13.24 -9.06
CA ALA A 35 -4.51 -13.50 -8.90
C ALA A 35 -5.26 -12.26 -8.39
N VAL A 36 -4.66 -11.48 -7.47
CA VAL A 36 -5.25 -10.23 -6.99
C VAL A 36 -5.38 -9.20 -8.12
N ILE A 37 -4.34 -9.04 -8.94
CA ILE A 37 -4.34 -8.07 -10.05
C ILE A 37 -5.36 -8.45 -11.14
N ALA A 38 -5.54 -9.75 -11.38
CA ALA A 38 -6.39 -10.24 -12.46
C ALA A 38 -7.90 -10.19 -12.16
N ASN A 39 -8.29 -9.94 -10.91
CA ASN A 39 -9.70 -9.97 -10.48
C ASN A 39 -10.18 -8.59 -10.00
N PRO A 40 -11.50 -8.33 -10.01
CA PRO A 40 -12.05 -7.13 -9.40
C PRO A 40 -11.69 -7.01 -7.90
N PRO A 41 -11.54 -5.79 -7.36
CA PRO A 41 -11.30 -5.58 -5.94
C PRO A 41 -12.41 -6.18 -5.07
N ALA A 42 -12.04 -6.66 -3.88
CA ALA A 42 -13.01 -7.13 -2.90
C ALA A 42 -13.83 -5.96 -2.31
N PRO A 43 -15.05 -6.20 -1.78
CA PRO A 43 -15.80 -5.16 -1.07
C PRO A 43 -14.98 -4.56 0.07
N GLY A 44 -14.86 -3.23 0.09
CA GLY A 44 -14.06 -2.52 1.09
C GLY A 44 -12.55 -2.55 0.89
N GLU A 45 -12.06 -3.04 -0.26
CA GLU A 45 -10.65 -2.98 -0.60
C GLU A 45 -10.20 -1.54 -0.85
N VAL A 46 -9.13 -1.13 -0.16
CA VAL A 46 -8.52 0.21 -0.25
C VAL A 46 -7.12 0.09 -0.85
N LYS A 47 -6.23 -0.66 -0.19
CA LYS A 47 -4.87 -0.92 -0.66
C LYS A 47 -4.45 -2.35 -0.33
N VAL A 48 -4.10 -3.10 -1.36
CA VAL A 48 -3.39 -4.36 -1.22
C VAL A 48 -1.88 -4.10 -1.26
N LEU A 49 -1.16 -4.61 -0.25
CA LEU A 49 0.29 -4.56 -0.18
C LEU A 49 0.87 -5.96 -0.44
N VAL A 50 1.74 -6.07 -1.44
CA VAL A 50 2.49 -7.29 -1.70
C VAL A 50 3.74 -7.29 -0.83
N VAL A 51 3.92 -8.32 -0.02
CA VAL A 51 5.09 -8.51 0.85
C VAL A 51 5.85 -9.73 0.33
N PRO A 52 7.08 -9.55 -0.19
CA PRO A 52 7.94 -10.68 -0.56
C PRO A 52 8.31 -11.43 0.72
N ARG A 53 7.83 -12.67 0.88
CA ARG A 53 8.19 -13.58 1.97
C ARG A 53 9.03 -14.73 1.43
#